data_AF-A0A4U5UR22-F1
#
_entry.id   AF-A0A4U5UR22-F1
#
_cell.length_a   1.000
_cell.length_b   1.000
_cell.length_c   1.000
_cell.angle_alpha   90.00
_cell.angle_beta   90.00
_cell.angle_gamma   90.00
#
_symmetry.space_group_name_H-M   'P 1'
#
loop_
_entity.id
_entity.type
_entity.pdbx_description
1 polymer ?
#
loop_
_entity_poly.entity_id
_entity_poly.type
_entity_poly.pdbx_seq_one_letter_code
_entity_poly.pdbx_strand_id
1 'polypeptide(L)'
;MEADTQMDLGQINGVYGEVGGLPTPVAAHVSEEQLPELRIYTVSAEWSQRDPVRGSRLHFSQQWTVIADSNNHKSIKTVLPPGPCVHVCAELLTALSPIRGLRALIRETCGHQLLEIWDHYGLRKCLNLTALDKHGRVYDDDWGEGLSNKSVAVICVVNLQNGHIHVLQGVPPDVSPGQALWACSSQSVIFVGWYHEPFRLGLKFCSNRRSALFKLDMDGNCECLSGDNLSVSCPRLSPDGSTLIYRQGRVFGPHSQCLSLQQLDLRSGKTSTLLDVVDRPQAGEFAGVYEALPSSCWSEDSQRIVFSSPRRNWKVSIVEK
;
A
#
# COMPACT_ATOMS: atom_id res chain seq x y z
N MET A 1 -3.61 -58.85 4.73
CA MET A 1 -3.49 -58.03 3.51
C MET A 1 -3.58 -56.59 3.98
N GLU A 2 -2.44 -56.06 4.47
CA GLU A 2 -2.35 -54.68 4.93
C GLU A 2 -2.34 -53.77 3.70
N ALA A 3 -3.34 -52.89 3.63
CA ALA A 3 -3.37 -51.85 2.61
C ALA A 3 -2.39 -50.76 3.04
N ASP A 4 -1.16 -50.88 2.55
CA ASP A 4 -0.13 -49.88 2.73
C ASP A 4 -0.60 -48.58 2.06
N THR A 5 -1.01 -47.61 2.88
CA THR A 5 -1.56 -46.34 2.40
C THR A 5 -0.38 -45.45 2.08
N GLN A 6 0.25 -45.67 0.92
CA GLN A 6 1.41 -44.92 0.47
C GLN A 6 0.97 -43.48 0.15
N MET A 7 1.14 -42.57 1.11
CA MET A 7 0.94 -41.13 0.89
C MET A 7 1.89 -40.67 -0.22
N ASP A 8 1.34 -39.95 -1.20
CA ASP A 8 2.11 -39.37 -2.29
C ASP A 8 3.10 -38.31 -1.75
N LEU A 9 4.31 -38.26 -2.31
CA LEU A 9 5.35 -37.29 -1.96
C LEU A 9 4.86 -35.84 -2.05
N GLY A 10 3.95 -35.55 -2.99
CA GLY A 10 3.29 -34.25 -3.11
C GLY A 10 2.42 -33.91 -1.89
N GLN A 11 1.69 -34.89 -1.35
CA GLN A 11 0.86 -34.73 -0.16
C GLN A 11 1.70 -34.56 1.10
N ILE A 12 2.79 -35.32 1.25
CA ILE A 12 3.72 -35.20 2.39
C ILE A 12 4.38 -33.81 2.40
N ASN A 13 4.85 -33.33 1.25
CA ASN A 13 5.43 -31.99 1.14
C ASN A 13 4.40 -30.88 1.41
N GLY A 14 3.14 -31.08 0.98
CA GLY A 14 2.04 -30.15 1.29
C GLY A 14 1.79 -30.03 2.80
N VAL A 15 1.59 -31.17 3.48
CA VAL A 15 1.35 -31.22 4.93
C VAL A 15 2.57 -30.69 5.71
N TYR A 16 3.78 -31.07 5.31
CA TYR A 16 5.00 -30.57 5.95
C TYR A 16 5.17 -29.05 5.77
N GLY A 17 4.81 -28.52 4.60
CA GLY A 17 4.79 -27.09 4.33
C GLY A 17 3.78 -26.34 5.21
N GLU A 18 2.57 -26.88 5.36
CA GLU A 18 1.51 -26.31 6.19
C GLU A 18 1.89 -26.28 7.68
N VAL A 19 2.35 -27.41 8.23
CA VAL A 19 2.69 -27.52 9.65
C VAL A 19 4.02 -26.81 9.96
N GLY A 20 5.02 -26.98 9.10
CA GLY A 20 6.33 -26.36 9.26
C GLY A 20 6.31 -24.84 9.10
N GLY A 21 5.30 -24.31 8.40
CA GLY A 21 5.05 -22.88 8.23
C GLY A 21 4.36 -22.22 9.41
N LEU A 22 3.98 -22.94 10.47
CA LEU A 22 3.33 -22.31 11.63
C LEU A 22 4.34 -21.50 12.48
N PRO A 23 4.00 -20.29 12.91
CA PRO A 23 4.87 -19.47 13.74
C PRO A 23 4.95 -20.01 15.18
N THR A 24 6.15 -19.96 15.75
CA THR A 24 6.45 -20.38 17.12
C THR A 24 6.98 -19.20 17.92
N PRO A 25 6.50 -18.96 19.17
CA PRO A 25 6.99 -17.86 19.99
C PRO A 25 8.43 -18.15 20.44
N VAL A 26 9.28 -17.13 20.39
CA VAL A 26 10.70 -17.19 20.76
C VAL A 26 10.95 -16.46 22.06
N ALA A 27 10.36 -15.28 22.21
CA ALA A 27 10.48 -14.45 23.41
C ALA A 27 9.24 -13.58 23.58
N ALA A 28 9.02 -13.05 24.77
CA ALA A 28 8.02 -12.01 25.01
C ALA A 28 8.50 -11.05 26.10
N HIS A 29 8.12 -9.78 25.98
CA HIS A 29 8.33 -8.75 26.98
C HIS A 29 7.04 -7.99 27.22
N VAL A 30 6.85 -7.48 28.44
CA VAL A 30 5.74 -6.61 28.79
C VAL A 30 6.30 -5.33 29.38
N SER A 31 5.87 -4.18 28.89
CA SER A 31 6.13 -2.87 29.50
C SER A 31 4.83 -2.24 29.98
N GLU A 32 4.92 -1.43 31.02
CA GLU A 32 3.78 -0.75 31.65
C GLU A 32 3.98 0.76 31.61
N GLU A 33 2.91 1.47 31.22
CA GLU A 33 2.79 2.92 31.33
C GLU A 33 1.62 3.26 32.25
N GLN A 34 1.87 4.05 33.28
CA GLN A 34 0.87 4.46 34.26
C GLN A 34 0.35 5.86 33.94
N LEU A 35 -0.96 5.96 33.72
CA LEU A 35 -1.70 7.21 33.58
C LEU A 35 -2.61 7.43 34.82
N PRO A 36 -3.09 8.66 35.08
CA PRO A 36 -3.88 8.96 36.27
C PRO A 36 -5.14 8.08 36.45
N GLU A 37 -5.81 7.72 35.35
CA GLU A 37 -7.08 6.96 35.36
C GLU A 37 -6.96 5.54 34.76
N LEU A 38 -5.82 5.23 34.13
CA LEU A 38 -5.63 4.04 33.31
C LEU A 38 -4.21 3.51 33.42
N ARG A 39 -4.04 2.21 33.22
CA ARG A 39 -2.73 1.60 33.01
C ARG A 39 -2.69 0.97 31.64
N ILE A 40 -1.60 1.19 30.92
CA ILE A 40 -1.41 0.67 29.57
C ILE A 40 -0.26 -0.34 29.63
N TYR A 41 -0.53 -1.60 29.33
CA TYR A 41 0.50 -2.61 29.11
C TYR A 41 0.75 -2.77 27.63
N THR A 42 2.01 -2.69 27.24
CA THR A 42 2.46 -3.07 25.91
C THR A 42 3.08 -4.46 26.00
N VAL A 43 2.40 -5.46 25.45
CA VAL A 43 2.91 -6.83 25.34
C VAL A 43 3.57 -6.97 23.98
N SER A 44 4.86 -7.28 23.92
CA SER A 44 5.55 -7.58 22.67
C SER A 44 6.02 -9.02 22.68
N ALA A 45 5.72 -9.78 21.63
CA ALA A 45 6.21 -11.14 21.46
C ALA A 45 7.02 -11.26 20.18
N GLU A 46 8.17 -11.93 20.27
CA GLU A 46 9.02 -12.31 19.15
C GLU A 46 8.66 -13.72 18.72
N TRP A 47 8.58 -13.92 17.40
CA TRP A 47 8.17 -15.17 16.78
C TRP A 47 9.19 -15.62 15.76
N SER A 48 9.32 -16.94 15.58
CA SER A 48 10.08 -17.56 14.50
C SER A 48 9.15 -18.40 13.65
N GLN A 49 9.26 -18.29 12.34
CA GLN A 49 8.44 -19.03 11.39
C GLN A 49 9.30 -19.52 10.22
N ARG A 50 9.08 -20.75 9.74
CA ARG A 50 9.81 -21.22 8.56
C ARG A 50 9.13 -20.70 7.30
N ASP A 51 9.93 -20.20 6.36
CA ASP A 51 9.48 -19.90 5.01
C ASP A 51 10.01 -20.98 4.05
N PRO A 52 9.15 -21.90 3.56
CA PRO A 52 9.55 -22.94 2.62
C PRO A 52 10.06 -22.38 1.29
N VAL A 53 9.56 -21.23 0.84
CA VAL A 53 9.94 -20.61 -0.44
C VAL A 53 11.36 -20.05 -0.35
N ARG A 54 11.73 -19.51 0.81
CA ARG A 54 13.08 -19.01 1.08
C ARG A 54 14.05 -20.09 1.53
N GLY A 55 13.54 -21.21 2.04
CA GLY A 55 14.35 -22.22 2.72
C GLY A 55 14.99 -21.72 4.03
N SER A 56 14.48 -20.63 4.62
CA SER A 56 15.04 -19.98 5.81
C SER A 56 14.00 -19.78 6.92
N ARG A 57 14.44 -19.49 8.15
CA ARG A 57 13.56 -19.04 9.24
C ARG A 57 13.45 -17.51 9.26
N LEU A 58 12.23 -17.02 9.39
CA LEU A 58 11.87 -15.63 9.60
C LEU A 58 11.77 -15.35 11.10
N HIS A 59 12.07 -14.11 11.48
CA HIS A 59 11.90 -13.60 12.84
C HIS A 59 11.13 -12.29 12.77
N PHE A 60 10.03 -12.20 13.51
CA PHE A 60 9.18 -11.02 13.53
C PHE A 60 8.66 -10.72 14.94
N SER A 61 8.30 -9.48 15.18
CA SER A 61 7.71 -9.03 16.44
C SER A 61 6.24 -8.67 16.25
N GLN A 62 5.43 -8.97 17.26
CA GLN A 62 4.03 -8.61 17.35
C GLN A 62 3.77 -7.88 18.67
N GLN A 63 2.97 -6.83 18.62
CA GLN A 63 2.69 -5.98 19.76
C GLN A 63 1.18 -5.90 20.01
N TRP A 64 0.78 -6.02 21.28
CA TRP A 64 -0.58 -5.77 21.76
C TRP A 64 -0.58 -4.67 22.80
N THR A 65 -1.65 -3.88 22.81
CA THR A 65 -1.89 -2.87 23.83
C THR A 65 -3.05 -3.32 24.70
N VAL A 66 -2.79 -3.54 25.99
CA VAL A 66 -3.79 -3.92 26.98
C VAL A 66 -4.06 -2.72 27.88
N ILE A 67 -5.29 -2.26 27.94
CA ILE A 67 -5.72 -1.16 28.81
C ILE A 67 -6.39 -1.76 30.04
N ALA A 68 -5.86 -1.47 31.21
CA ALA A 68 -6.37 -1.92 32.50
C ALA A 68 -6.82 -0.76 33.37
N ASP A 69 -7.64 -1.07 34.37
CA ASP A 69 -8.00 -0.09 35.39
C ASP A 69 -6.80 0.18 36.32
N SER A 70 -6.74 1.37 36.90
CA SER A 70 -5.68 1.73 37.85
C SER A 70 -5.75 0.92 39.16
N ASN A 71 -6.86 0.20 39.36
CA ASN A 71 -7.20 -0.61 40.53
C ASN A 71 -6.43 -1.94 40.63
N ASN A 72 -5.12 -1.84 40.83
CA ASN A 72 -4.26 -2.91 41.35
C ASN A 72 -4.13 -4.17 40.47
N HIS A 73 -4.04 -3.99 39.14
CA HIS A 73 -3.82 -5.06 38.14
C HIS A 73 -4.94 -6.12 38.04
N LYS A 74 -6.13 -5.89 38.64
CA LYS A 74 -7.17 -6.92 38.73
C LYS A 74 -8.17 -6.93 37.59
N SER A 75 -8.29 -5.85 36.82
CA SER A 75 -9.27 -5.73 35.74
C SER A 75 -8.65 -5.19 34.45
N ILE A 76 -8.78 -5.97 33.38
CA ILE A 76 -8.49 -5.52 32.01
C ILE A 76 -9.76 -4.85 31.49
N LYS A 77 -9.67 -3.57 31.09
CA LYS A 77 -10.78 -2.85 30.46
C LYS A 77 -10.94 -3.28 29.00
N THR A 78 -9.84 -3.32 28.26
CA THR A 78 -9.86 -3.76 26.86
C THR A 78 -8.47 -4.20 26.40
N VAL A 79 -8.44 -5.01 25.36
CA VAL A 79 -7.23 -5.39 24.61
C VAL A 79 -7.40 -4.88 23.20
N LEU A 80 -6.52 -3.99 22.76
CA LEU A 80 -6.53 -3.53 21.38
C LEU A 80 -6.09 -4.67 20.46
N PRO A 81 -6.61 -4.74 19.22
CA PRO A 81 -6.12 -5.68 18.22
C PRO A 81 -4.59 -5.58 18.08
N PRO A 82 -3.90 -6.70 17.86
CA PRO A 82 -2.46 -6.66 17.64
C PRO A 82 -2.09 -5.70 16.52
N GLY A 83 -1.01 -4.96 16.73
CA GLY A 83 -0.36 -4.22 15.66
C GLY A 83 0.15 -5.17 14.56
N PRO A 84 0.44 -4.63 13.36
CA PRO A 84 1.01 -5.43 12.27
C PRO A 84 2.35 -6.05 12.70
N CYS A 85 2.65 -7.25 12.19
CA CYS A 85 3.96 -7.86 12.42
C CYS A 85 5.07 -6.98 11.82
N VAL A 86 6.06 -6.64 12.65
CA VAL A 86 7.22 -5.83 12.25
C VAL A 86 8.42 -6.76 12.06
N HIS A 87 8.99 -6.77 10.85
CA HIS A 87 10.15 -7.58 10.49
C HIS A 87 11.44 -6.72 10.50
N VAL A 88 12.58 -7.34 10.80
CA VAL A 88 13.80 -6.60 11.19
C VAL A 88 14.70 -6.13 10.04
N CYS A 89 14.47 -6.51 8.77
CA CYS A 89 15.37 -6.05 7.68
C CYS A 89 14.83 -6.23 6.25
N ALA A 90 15.38 -5.43 5.31
CA ALA A 90 15.33 -5.54 3.83
C ALA A 90 13.94 -5.52 3.16
N GLU A 91 13.11 -4.53 3.49
CA GLU A 91 11.82 -4.29 2.84
C GLU A 91 11.99 -3.35 1.63
N LEU A 92 11.55 -3.76 0.43
CA LEU A 92 11.51 -2.85 -0.73
C LEU A 92 10.24 -2.02 -0.70
N LEU A 93 9.08 -2.67 -0.51
CA LEU A 93 7.76 -2.02 -0.52
C LEU A 93 6.78 -2.75 0.38
N THR A 94 5.90 -2.01 1.03
CA THR A 94 4.86 -2.55 1.90
C THR A 94 3.53 -1.86 1.66
N ALA A 95 2.44 -2.62 1.76
CA ALA A 95 1.07 -2.11 1.71
C ALA A 95 0.20 -2.85 2.73
N LEU A 96 -0.69 -2.12 3.41
CA LEU A 96 -1.68 -2.70 4.31
C LEU A 96 -3.01 -2.88 3.59
N SER A 97 -3.67 -3.99 3.83
CA SER A 97 -5.03 -4.26 3.37
C SER A 97 -5.99 -3.38 4.16
N PRO A 98 -6.91 -2.66 3.48
CA PRO A 98 -7.87 -1.78 4.15
C PRO A 98 -8.96 -2.56 4.91
N ILE A 99 -9.15 -3.85 4.63
CA ILE A 99 -10.31 -4.62 5.09
C ILE A 99 -9.97 -5.89 5.87
N ARG A 100 -8.79 -6.49 5.67
CA ARG A 100 -8.48 -7.84 6.17
C ARG A 100 -7.32 -7.88 7.17
N GLY A 101 -6.76 -6.73 7.53
CA GLY A 101 -5.56 -6.67 8.40
C GLY A 101 -4.34 -7.37 7.81
N LEU A 102 -4.35 -7.66 6.50
CA LEU A 102 -3.23 -8.27 5.81
C LEU A 102 -2.19 -7.21 5.47
N ARG A 103 -0.92 -7.60 5.41
CA ARG A 103 0.18 -6.76 4.94
C ARG A 103 0.86 -7.45 3.77
N ALA A 104 0.92 -6.79 2.62
CA ALA A 104 1.73 -7.24 1.49
C ALA A 104 3.11 -6.58 1.55
N LEU A 105 4.15 -7.36 1.33
CA LEU A 105 5.54 -6.93 1.37
C LEU A 105 6.28 -7.46 0.14
N ILE A 106 7.02 -6.60 -0.54
CA ILE A 106 8.00 -7.00 -1.56
C ILE A 106 9.38 -6.92 -0.93
N ARG A 107 10.13 -8.00 -1.09
CA ARG A 107 11.48 -8.18 -0.55
C ARG A 107 12.41 -8.61 -1.67
N GLU A 108 13.65 -8.14 -1.64
CA GLU A 108 14.72 -8.70 -2.47
C GLU A 108 15.71 -9.47 -1.60
N THR A 109 16.03 -10.69 -2.01
CA THR A 109 16.95 -11.58 -1.30
C THR A 109 17.69 -12.44 -2.30
N CYS A 110 19.03 -12.41 -2.25
CA CYS A 110 19.91 -13.18 -3.15
C CYS A 110 19.60 -12.97 -4.65
N GLY A 111 19.18 -11.75 -5.05
CA GLY A 111 18.82 -11.42 -6.44
C GLY A 111 17.41 -11.84 -6.87
N HIS A 112 16.61 -12.42 -5.97
CA HIS A 112 15.21 -12.76 -6.21
C HIS A 112 14.27 -11.77 -5.50
N GLN A 113 13.18 -11.39 -6.18
CA GLN A 113 12.09 -10.62 -5.60
C GLN A 113 10.97 -11.55 -5.13
N LEU A 114 10.59 -11.39 -3.87
CA LEU A 114 9.56 -12.18 -3.19
C LEU A 114 8.39 -11.28 -2.82
N LEU A 115 7.16 -11.74 -3.09
CA LEU A 115 5.93 -11.16 -2.55
C LEU A 115 5.50 -11.97 -1.33
N GLU A 116 5.57 -11.36 -0.17
CA GLU A 116 5.15 -11.92 1.11
C GLU A 116 3.80 -11.30 1.52
N ILE A 117 2.85 -12.14 1.93
CA ILE A 117 1.55 -11.73 2.48
C ILE A 117 1.52 -12.16 3.93
N TRP A 118 1.36 -11.21 4.81
CA TRP A 118 1.35 -11.37 6.26
C TRP A 118 -0.05 -11.10 6.80
N ASP A 119 -0.42 -11.79 7.86
CA ASP A 119 -1.54 -11.41 8.74
C ASP A 119 -0.99 -11.11 10.14
N HIS A 120 -1.87 -10.95 11.12
CA HIS A 120 -1.46 -10.77 12.51
C HIS A 120 -0.92 -12.05 13.15
N TYR A 121 -1.00 -13.22 12.52
CA TYR A 121 -0.39 -14.44 13.06
C TYR A 121 1.00 -14.70 12.47
N GLY A 122 1.32 -14.16 11.30
CA GLY A 122 2.64 -14.28 10.66
C GLY A 122 2.55 -14.27 9.14
N LEU A 123 3.53 -14.89 8.48
CA LEU A 123 3.56 -15.05 7.03
C LEU A 123 2.48 -16.06 6.61
N ARG A 124 1.54 -15.62 5.77
CA ARG A 124 0.51 -16.48 5.17
C ARG A 124 0.91 -17.05 3.82
N LYS A 125 1.58 -16.26 2.99
CA LYS A 125 1.92 -16.64 1.63
C LYS A 125 3.21 -15.97 1.19
N CYS A 126 4.06 -16.71 0.50
CA CYS A 126 5.27 -16.21 -0.12
C CYS A 126 5.28 -16.66 -1.58
N LEU A 127 5.55 -15.75 -2.51
CA LEU A 127 5.66 -16.02 -3.93
C LEU A 127 7.00 -15.50 -4.43
N ASN A 128 7.79 -16.38 -5.06
CA ASN A 128 9.02 -15.96 -5.73
C ASN A 128 8.68 -15.38 -7.11
N LEU A 129 8.57 -14.05 -7.18
CA LEU A 129 8.16 -13.35 -8.39
C LEU A 129 9.18 -13.51 -9.51
N THR A 130 10.47 -13.50 -9.18
CA THR A 130 11.56 -13.72 -10.14
C THR A 130 11.49 -15.12 -10.74
N ALA A 131 11.20 -16.14 -9.94
CA ALA A 131 11.07 -17.51 -10.44
C ALA A 131 9.79 -17.74 -11.26
N LEU A 132 8.73 -16.97 -11.00
CA LEU A 132 7.48 -17.05 -11.76
C LEU A 132 7.60 -16.45 -13.17
N ASP A 133 8.56 -15.53 -13.37
CA ASP A 133 8.95 -14.95 -14.66
C ASP A 133 7.74 -14.46 -15.51
N LYS A 134 6.78 -13.81 -14.84
CA LYS A 134 5.58 -13.24 -15.49
C LYS A 134 5.71 -11.76 -15.84
N HIS A 135 6.66 -11.08 -15.21
CA HIS A 135 6.90 -9.65 -15.35
C HIS A 135 8.40 -9.37 -15.13
N GLY A 136 8.85 -8.17 -15.50
CA GLY A 136 10.21 -7.69 -15.19
C GLY A 136 10.42 -7.44 -13.69
N ARG A 137 11.49 -6.74 -13.30
CA ARG A 137 11.69 -6.40 -11.89
C ARG A 137 10.60 -5.44 -11.40
N VAL A 138 10.14 -5.67 -10.18
CA VAL A 138 9.06 -4.94 -9.54
C VAL A 138 9.62 -3.67 -8.89
N TYR A 139 9.06 -2.51 -9.28
CA TYR A 139 9.53 -1.17 -8.87
C TYR A 139 11.02 -0.92 -9.10
N ASP A 140 11.54 -1.50 -10.19
CA ASP A 140 12.83 -1.14 -10.75
C ASP A 140 12.61 0.06 -11.67
N ASP A 141 12.60 1.25 -11.08
CA ASP A 141 12.31 2.50 -11.79
C ASP A 141 13.57 2.99 -12.53
N ASP A 142 13.69 2.63 -13.80
CA ASP A 142 14.77 3.08 -14.71
C ASP A 142 14.51 4.48 -15.30
N TRP A 143 13.55 5.23 -14.75
CA TRP A 143 13.07 6.50 -15.31
C TRP A 143 14.08 7.67 -15.16
N GLY A 144 15.39 7.43 -15.20
CA GLY A 144 16.43 8.45 -15.02
C GLY A 144 16.97 9.07 -16.31
N GLU A 145 17.64 10.22 -16.18
CA GLU A 145 18.34 11.00 -17.24
C GLU A 145 19.62 10.32 -17.76
N GLY A 146 19.63 8.99 -17.81
CA GLY A 146 20.74 8.15 -18.24
C GLY A 146 20.23 6.85 -18.86
N LEU A 147 19.47 7.00 -19.95
CA LEU A 147 18.79 6.01 -20.81
C LEU A 147 19.41 4.59 -20.84
N SER A 148 19.29 3.85 -19.75
CA SER A 148 19.75 2.48 -19.65
C SER A 148 18.57 1.64 -19.22
N ASN A 149 18.06 0.87 -20.18
CA ASN A 149 16.98 -0.12 -20.12
C ASN A 149 15.55 0.38 -20.42
N LYS A 150 14.98 -0.25 -21.46
CA LYS A 150 13.66 0.03 -22.05
C LYS A 150 12.57 -0.80 -21.35
N SER A 151 12.43 -0.67 -20.04
CA SER A 151 11.35 -1.35 -19.32
C SER A 151 10.01 -0.66 -19.60
N VAL A 152 8.93 -1.45 -19.72
CA VAL A 152 7.56 -0.94 -19.87
C VAL A 152 6.82 -1.27 -18.58
N ALA A 153 6.29 -0.24 -17.92
CA ALA A 153 5.53 -0.42 -16.70
C ALA A 153 4.19 -1.10 -17.02
N VAL A 154 3.83 -2.10 -16.22
CA VAL A 154 2.58 -2.88 -16.35
C VAL A 154 1.92 -3.03 -15.00
N ILE A 155 0.62 -3.30 -14.99
CA ILE A 155 -0.12 -3.62 -13.76
C ILE A 155 -0.24 -5.13 -13.65
N CYS A 156 0.22 -5.69 -12.53
CA CYS A 156 0.09 -7.11 -12.22
C CYS A 156 -0.94 -7.31 -11.10
N VAL A 157 -1.83 -8.28 -11.26
CA VAL A 157 -2.80 -8.74 -10.26
C VAL A 157 -2.41 -10.14 -9.80
N VAL A 158 -2.36 -10.35 -8.49
CA VAL A 158 -2.02 -11.64 -7.89
C VAL A 158 -3.24 -12.22 -7.19
N ASN A 159 -3.66 -13.41 -7.61
CA ASN A 159 -4.70 -14.16 -6.92
C ASN A 159 -4.10 -14.86 -5.69
N LEU A 160 -4.51 -14.43 -4.49
CA LEU A 160 -3.95 -14.95 -3.25
C LEU A 160 -4.34 -16.39 -2.93
N GLN A 161 -5.40 -16.93 -3.54
CA GLN A 161 -5.82 -18.32 -3.32
C GLN A 161 -4.90 -19.29 -4.05
N ASN A 162 -4.74 -19.14 -5.36
CA ASN A 162 -3.93 -20.06 -6.19
C ASN A 162 -2.51 -19.56 -6.46
N GLY A 163 -2.17 -18.30 -6.14
CA GLY A 163 -0.85 -17.71 -6.40
C GLY A 163 -0.61 -17.29 -7.84
N HIS A 164 -1.64 -17.33 -8.70
CA HIS A 164 -1.52 -16.95 -10.10
C HIS A 164 -1.32 -15.44 -10.25
N ILE A 165 -0.38 -15.06 -11.11
CA ILE A 165 -0.10 -13.66 -11.47
C ILE A 165 -0.66 -13.40 -12.87
N HIS A 166 -1.48 -12.36 -12.99
CA HIS A 166 -2.08 -11.92 -14.23
C HIS A 166 -1.61 -10.49 -14.55
N VAL A 167 -0.98 -10.30 -15.71
CA VAL A 167 -0.59 -8.98 -16.20
C VAL A 167 -1.79 -8.37 -16.93
N LEU A 168 -2.35 -7.30 -16.39
CA LEU A 168 -3.52 -6.65 -16.98
C LEU A 168 -3.17 -6.05 -18.34
N GLN A 169 -3.99 -6.37 -19.33
CA GLN A 169 -3.92 -5.78 -20.67
C GLN A 169 -4.77 -4.50 -20.72
N GLY A 170 -4.63 -3.70 -21.78
CA GLY A 170 -5.52 -2.56 -22.03
C GLY A 170 -5.02 -1.20 -21.53
N VAL A 171 -3.90 -1.14 -20.80
CA VAL A 171 -3.22 0.14 -20.53
C VAL A 171 -2.78 0.76 -21.86
N PRO A 172 -3.06 2.05 -22.12
CA PRO A 172 -2.65 2.70 -23.37
C PRO A 172 -1.14 2.60 -23.60
N PRO A 173 -0.69 2.34 -24.84
CA PRO A 173 0.72 2.07 -25.14
C PRO A 173 1.66 3.26 -24.92
N ASP A 174 1.13 4.48 -24.97
CA ASP A 174 1.82 5.74 -24.72
C ASP A 174 1.75 6.19 -23.25
N VAL A 175 1.22 5.34 -22.37
CA VAL A 175 1.02 5.61 -20.95
C VAL A 175 1.78 4.60 -20.11
N SER A 176 2.45 5.09 -19.07
CA SER A 176 3.01 4.23 -18.04
C SER A 176 2.17 4.28 -16.78
N PRO A 177 1.63 3.15 -16.31
CA PRO A 177 0.79 3.09 -15.13
C PRO A 177 1.63 3.14 -13.84
N GLY A 178 1.07 3.74 -12.80
CA GLY A 178 1.61 3.70 -11.44
C GLY A 178 0.59 4.20 -10.42
N GLN A 179 0.96 4.16 -9.14
CA GLN A 179 0.07 4.52 -8.03
C GLN A 179 -1.31 3.84 -8.09
N ALA A 180 -1.32 2.57 -8.51
CA ALA A 180 -2.54 1.80 -8.68
C ALA A 180 -3.19 1.47 -7.32
N LEU A 181 -4.52 1.46 -7.30
CA LEU A 181 -5.34 1.04 -6.17
C LEU A 181 -6.56 0.25 -6.67
N TRP A 182 -7.08 -0.61 -5.80
CA TRP A 182 -8.29 -1.38 -6.08
C TRP A 182 -9.52 -0.48 -6.04
N ALA A 183 -10.42 -0.60 -7.01
CA ALA A 183 -11.76 -0.06 -6.89
C ALA A 183 -12.62 -0.95 -5.96
N CYS A 184 -13.69 -0.39 -5.38
CA CYS A 184 -14.49 -1.03 -4.34
C CYS A 184 -15.04 -2.43 -4.71
N SER A 185 -15.31 -2.68 -6.00
CA SER A 185 -15.81 -3.97 -6.48
C SER A 185 -14.73 -5.06 -6.63
N SER A 186 -13.44 -4.74 -6.45
CA SER A 186 -12.31 -5.64 -6.76
C SER A 186 -12.30 -6.21 -8.19
N GLN A 187 -13.08 -5.62 -9.10
CA GLN A 187 -13.15 -6.00 -10.52
C GLN A 187 -12.45 -5.00 -11.44
N SER A 188 -11.94 -3.91 -10.87
CA SER A 188 -11.15 -2.92 -11.60
C SER A 188 -10.11 -2.29 -10.70
N VAL A 189 -9.07 -1.78 -11.31
CA VAL A 189 -8.03 -0.97 -10.68
C VAL A 189 -8.14 0.47 -11.18
N ILE A 190 -7.92 1.41 -10.28
CA ILE A 190 -7.74 2.83 -10.62
C ILE A 190 -6.25 3.11 -10.52
N PHE A 191 -5.68 3.78 -11.51
CA PHE A 191 -4.25 4.10 -11.53
C PHE A 191 -3.99 5.48 -12.11
N VAL A 192 -2.80 6.01 -11.82
CA VAL A 192 -2.28 7.20 -12.49
C VAL A 192 -1.45 6.75 -13.67
N GLY A 193 -1.77 7.26 -14.85
CA GLY A 193 -0.99 7.03 -16.06
C GLY A 193 -0.19 8.27 -16.44
N TRP A 194 1.12 8.12 -16.68
CA TRP A 194 1.98 9.19 -17.21
C TRP A 194 2.23 9.01 -18.70
N TYR A 195 1.87 10.02 -19.48
CA TYR A 195 2.04 10.02 -20.93
C TYR A 195 3.52 10.13 -21.30
N HIS A 196 3.97 9.34 -22.27
CA HIS A 196 5.37 9.29 -22.73
C HIS A 196 5.78 10.55 -23.48
N GLU A 197 4.83 11.23 -24.11
CA GLU A 197 5.04 12.48 -24.84
C GLU A 197 4.65 13.72 -24.02
N PRO A 198 5.32 14.88 -24.19
CA PRO A 198 6.45 15.09 -25.11
C PRO A 198 7.80 14.51 -24.61
N PHE A 199 7.88 14.14 -23.32
CA PHE A 199 9.12 13.63 -22.74
C PHE A 199 8.85 12.50 -21.74
N ARG A 200 9.63 11.42 -21.87
CA ARG A 200 9.60 10.27 -20.97
C ARG A 200 10.65 10.42 -19.85
N LEU A 201 10.42 11.39 -18.94
CA LEU A 201 11.35 11.75 -17.85
C LEU A 201 10.98 11.13 -16.50
N GLY A 202 11.94 11.14 -15.57
CA GLY A 202 11.77 10.70 -14.19
C GLY A 202 10.77 11.50 -13.37
N LEU A 203 9.93 10.80 -12.61
CA LEU A 203 8.89 11.42 -11.79
C LEU A 203 9.44 12.16 -10.55
N LYS A 204 10.69 11.87 -10.15
CA LYS A 204 11.31 12.47 -8.95
C LYS A 204 11.44 13.99 -9.05
N PHE A 205 11.78 14.51 -10.24
CA PHE A 205 12.01 15.94 -10.45
C PHE A 205 10.96 16.60 -11.36
N CYS A 206 10.10 15.82 -12.02
CA CYS A 206 9.08 16.31 -12.96
C CYS A 206 7.65 16.03 -12.45
N SER A 207 7.29 16.62 -11.31
CA SER A 207 5.96 16.44 -10.68
C SER A 207 4.79 17.13 -11.40
N ASN A 208 5.08 17.89 -12.44
CA ASN A 208 4.16 18.66 -13.30
C ASN A 208 3.93 17.99 -14.68
N ARG A 209 4.31 16.72 -14.83
CA ARG A 209 4.19 15.98 -16.09
C ARG A 209 2.73 15.67 -16.41
N ARG A 210 2.41 15.59 -17.71
CA ARG A 210 1.10 15.16 -18.17
C ARG A 210 0.79 13.77 -17.63
N SER A 211 -0.27 13.68 -16.85
CA SER A 211 -0.81 12.43 -16.33
C SER A 211 -2.32 12.50 -16.21
N ALA A 212 -2.95 11.34 -16.19
CA ALA A 212 -4.38 11.21 -16.01
C ALA A 212 -4.72 10.04 -15.08
N LEU A 213 -5.92 10.09 -14.51
CA LEU A 213 -6.50 8.96 -13.80
C LEU A 213 -7.17 8.04 -14.80
N PHE A 214 -6.95 6.75 -14.63
CA PHE A 214 -7.54 5.71 -15.46
C PHE A 214 -8.20 4.66 -14.59
N LYS A 215 -9.26 4.06 -15.12
CA LYS A 215 -9.89 2.86 -14.58
C LYS A 215 -9.69 1.74 -15.58
N LEU A 216 -9.15 0.62 -15.12
CA LEU A 216 -8.93 -0.58 -15.92
C LEU A 216 -9.63 -1.76 -15.27
N ASP A 217 -10.52 -2.42 -16.00
CA ASP A 217 -11.16 -3.65 -15.53
C ASP A 217 -10.30 -4.91 -15.81
N MET A 218 -10.78 -6.07 -15.36
CA MET A 218 -10.08 -7.34 -15.55
C MET A 218 -10.11 -7.86 -16.99
N ASP A 219 -11.03 -7.34 -17.82
CA ASP A 219 -11.21 -7.75 -19.22
C ASP A 219 -10.33 -6.92 -20.19
N GLY A 220 -9.70 -5.86 -19.68
CA GLY A 220 -8.79 -5.00 -20.43
C GLY A 220 -9.44 -3.71 -20.95
N ASN A 221 -10.64 -3.36 -20.48
CA ASN A 221 -11.26 -2.08 -20.84
C ASN A 221 -10.68 -0.97 -19.97
N CYS A 222 -10.02 0.00 -20.61
CA CYS A 222 -9.40 1.13 -19.94
C CYS A 222 -10.15 2.43 -20.27
N GLU A 223 -10.59 3.13 -19.23
CA GLU A 223 -11.29 4.41 -19.31
C GLU A 223 -10.46 5.51 -18.64
N CYS A 224 -10.37 6.68 -19.26
CA CYS A 224 -9.77 7.87 -18.65
C CYS A 224 -10.81 8.61 -17.81
N LEU A 225 -10.53 8.85 -16.53
CA LEU A 225 -11.43 9.47 -15.56
C LEU A 225 -11.19 10.97 -15.34
N SER A 226 -10.00 11.48 -15.68
CA SER A 226 -9.64 12.89 -15.49
C SER A 226 -9.51 13.63 -16.82
N GLY A 227 -9.60 14.95 -16.78
CA GLY A 227 -9.47 15.80 -17.97
C GLY A 227 -8.08 15.80 -18.62
N ASP A 228 -8.01 16.42 -19.78
CA ASP A 228 -6.78 16.59 -20.57
C ASP A 228 -5.88 17.71 -20.05
N ASN A 229 -4.58 17.62 -20.39
CA ASN A 229 -3.55 18.61 -20.05
C ASN A 229 -3.45 18.92 -18.54
N LEU A 230 -3.64 17.88 -17.73
CA LEU A 230 -3.49 17.90 -16.28
C LEU A 230 -2.25 17.12 -15.83
N SER A 231 -1.85 17.40 -14.59
CA SER A 231 -0.87 16.63 -13.84
C SER A 231 -1.54 16.10 -12.58
N VAL A 232 -1.98 14.85 -12.61
CA VAL A 232 -2.66 14.18 -11.50
C VAL A 232 -1.73 13.22 -10.76
N SER A 233 -1.92 13.09 -9.45
CA SER A 233 -1.12 12.20 -8.61
C SER A 233 -1.80 11.86 -7.28
N CYS A 234 -1.27 10.84 -6.60
CA CYS A 234 -1.65 10.42 -5.26
C CYS A 234 -3.16 10.13 -5.09
N PRO A 235 -3.76 9.24 -5.90
CA PRO A 235 -5.16 8.86 -5.71
C PRO A 235 -5.36 8.14 -4.37
N ARG A 236 -6.43 8.45 -3.65
CA ARG A 236 -6.81 7.82 -2.37
C ARG A 236 -8.30 7.53 -2.39
N LEU A 237 -8.64 6.26 -2.22
CA LEU A 237 -10.01 5.81 -2.15
C LEU A 237 -10.52 5.90 -0.71
N SER A 238 -11.75 6.39 -0.52
CA SER A 238 -12.42 6.39 0.78
C SER A 238 -12.63 4.95 1.27
N PRO A 239 -12.71 4.71 2.60
CA PRO A 239 -12.96 3.38 3.15
C PRO A 239 -14.25 2.71 2.67
N ASP A 240 -15.31 3.48 2.45
CA ASP A 240 -16.57 3.01 1.85
C ASP A 240 -16.47 2.81 0.31
N GLY A 241 -15.35 3.25 -0.28
CA GLY A 241 -15.01 3.31 -1.70
C GLY A 241 -16.04 3.97 -2.61
N SER A 242 -16.80 4.92 -2.07
CA SER A 242 -17.69 5.77 -2.86
C SER A 242 -16.98 6.95 -3.51
N THR A 243 -15.86 7.39 -2.91
CA THR A 243 -15.20 8.64 -3.23
C THR A 243 -13.71 8.45 -3.46
N LEU A 244 -13.23 8.93 -4.59
CA LEU A 244 -11.80 8.99 -4.90
C LEU A 244 -11.32 10.43 -4.80
N ILE A 245 -10.30 10.69 -3.99
CA ILE A 245 -9.58 11.98 -4.03
C ILE A 245 -8.24 11.84 -4.71
N TYR A 246 -7.76 12.91 -5.31
CA TYR A 246 -6.44 12.95 -5.94
C TYR A 246 -5.94 14.39 -6.05
N ARG A 247 -4.62 14.54 -6.13
CA ARG A 247 -3.99 15.83 -6.35
C ARG A 247 -3.99 16.15 -7.84
N GLN A 248 -4.22 17.41 -8.18
CA GLN A 248 -4.25 17.89 -9.56
C GLN A 248 -3.54 19.24 -9.69
N GLY A 249 -2.64 19.34 -10.67
CA GLY A 249 -2.02 20.57 -11.14
C GLY A 249 -2.14 20.75 -12.65
N ARG A 250 -1.60 21.88 -13.13
CA ARG A 250 -1.44 22.15 -14.55
C ARG A 250 -0.13 21.55 -15.05
N VAL A 251 -0.14 21.04 -16.27
CA VAL A 251 1.09 20.62 -16.96
C VAL A 251 1.98 21.84 -17.22
N PHE A 252 3.30 21.66 -17.17
CA PHE A 252 4.31 22.70 -17.41
C PHE A 252 4.34 23.84 -16.36
N GLY A 253 3.65 23.70 -15.23
CA GLY A 253 3.78 24.62 -14.11
C GLY A 253 5.13 24.51 -13.38
N PRO A 254 5.46 25.38 -12.42
CA PRO A 254 6.68 25.25 -11.62
C PRO A 254 6.78 23.89 -10.93
N HIS A 255 8.01 23.37 -10.77
CA HIS A 255 8.23 22.21 -9.92
C HIS A 255 7.78 22.52 -8.49
N SER A 256 7.14 21.54 -7.84
CA SER A 256 6.63 21.67 -6.47
C SER A 256 5.63 22.82 -6.26
N GLN A 257 4.86 23.17 -7.30
CA GLN A 257 3.76 24.13 -7.21
C GLN A 257 2.65 23.65 -6.24
N CYS A 258 1.84 24.60 -5.76
CA CYS A 258 0.62 24.26 -5.03
C CYS A 258 -0.36 23.54 -5.98
N LEU A 259 -0.89 22.40 -5.53
CA LEU A 259 -1.87 21.63 -6.27
C LEU A 259 -3.26 21.82 -5.68
N SER A 260 -4.27 21.56 -6.50
CA SER A 260 -5.65 21.39 -6.04
C SER A 260 -5.87 19.96 -5.57
N LEU A 261 -6.82 19.78 -4.65
CA LEU A 261 -7.35 18.49 -4.25
C LEU A 261 -8.72 18.31 -4.92
N GLN A 262 -8.82 17.30 -5.76
CA GLN A 262 -10.04 16.96 -6.50
C GLN A 262 -10.71 15.77 -5.84
N GLN A 263 -12.02 15.71 -5.96
CA GLN A 263 -12.87 14.63 -5.50
C GLN A 263 -13.71 14.11 -6.67
N LEU A 264 -13.68 12.80 -6.87
CA LEU A 264 -14.49 12.08 -7.86
C LEU A 264 -15.47 11.18 -7.11
N ASP A 265 -16.76 11.42 -7.31
CA ASP A 265 -17.82 10.50 -6.90
C ASP A 265 -17.87 9.32 -7.88
N LEU A 266 -17.55 8.13 -7.39
CA LEU A 266 -17.44 6.93 -8.23
C LEU A 266 -18.79 6.35 -8.64
N ARG A 267 -19.91 6.78 -8.04
CA ARG A 267 -21.26 6.34 -8.43
C ARG A 267 -21.81 7.20 -9.57
N SER A 268 -21.63 8.51 -9.47
CA SER A 268 -22.12 9.47 -10.46
C SER A 268 -21.11 9.78 -11.56
N GLY A 269 -19.82 9.48 -11.35
CA GLY A 269 -18.74 9.87 -12.25
C GLY A 269 -18.42 11.37 -12.23
N LYS A 270 -18.96 12.11 -11.26
CA LYS A 270 -18.81 13.57 -11.19
C LYS A 270 -17.56 13.96 -10.40
N THR A 271 -16.75 14.84 -10.99
CA THR A 271 -15.60 15.46 -10.33
C THR A 271 -15.93 16.85 -9.79
N SER A 272 -15.44 17.17 -8.60
CA SER A 272 -15.49 18.50 -7.97
C SER A 272 -14.19 18.85 -7.27
N THR A 273 -13.86 20.13 -7.20
CA THR A 273 -12.71 20.63 -6.44
C THR A 273 -13.05 20.65 -4.94
N LEU A 274 -12.30 19.89 -4.14
CA LEU A 274 -12.41 19.90 -2.68
C LEU A 274 -11.57 21.05 -2.09
N LEU A 275 -10.33 21.21 -2.58
CA LEU A 275 -9.47 22.35 -2.26
C LEU A 275 -8.85 22.91 -3.52
N ASP A 276 -8.99 24.21 -3.74
CA ASP A 276 -8.35 24.88 -4.87
C ASP A 276 -6.91 25.29 -4.55
N VAL A 277 -6.17 25.66 -5.59
CA VAL A 277 -4.82 26.19 -5.49
C VAL A 277 -4.82 27.47 -4.65
N VAL A 278 -3.96 27.51 -3.64
CA VAL A 278 -3.75 28.71 -2.81
C VAL A 278 -2.58 29.49 -3.40
N ASP A 279 -2.85 30.66 -3.98
CA ASP A 279 -1.82 31.54 -4.56
C ASP A 279 -1.03 32.28 -3.46
N ARG A 280 -1.75 32.93 -2.53
CA ARG A 280 -1.14 33.72 -1.44
C ARG A 280 -1.88 33.49 -0.12
N PRO A 281 -1.39 32.60 0.75
CA PRO A 281 -2.03 32.37 2.04
C PRO A 281 -1.83 33.56 2.97
N GLN A 282 -2.87 33.91 3.74
CA GLN A 282 -2.73 34.92 4.80
C GLN A 282 -1.94 34.36 5.99
N ALA A 283 -1.49 35.25 6.87
CA ALA A 283 -0.84 34.86 8.12
C ALA A 283 -1.83 34.07 8.99
N GLY A 284 -1.43 32.92 9.50
CA GLY A 284 -2.31 32.02 10.27
C GLY A 284 -3.05 30.97 9.42
N GLU A 285 -3.33 31.23 8.14
CA GLU A 285 -4.15 30.35 7.28
C GLU A 285 -3.43 29.17 6.59
N PHE A 286 -4.22 28.25 6.04
CA PHE A 286 -3.76 27.11 5.25
C PHE A 286 -3.02 27.57 3.99
N ALA A 287 -1.86 26.95 3.71
CA ALA A 287 -0.97 27.36 2.63
C ALA A 287 -1.26 26.68 1.28
N GLY A 288 -2.16 25.70 1.21
CA GLY A 288 -2.39 24.90 0.02
C GLY A 288 -1.73 23.51 0.08
N VAL A 289 -1.85 22.73 -0.98
CA VAL A 289 -1.43 21.31 -1.03
C VAL A 289 -0.12 21.15 -1.82
N TYR A 290 1.00 20.93 -1.12
CA TYR A 290 2.33 20.79 -1.76
C TYR A 290 2.91 19.37 -1.72
N GLU A 291 2.58 18.60 -0.68
CA GLU A 291 3.12 17.25 -0.47
C GLU A 291 2.18 16.15 -1.00
N ALA A 292 2.74 14.95 -1.14
CA ALA A 292 1.97 13.76 -1.44
C ALA A 292 1.01 13.44 -0.28
N LEU A 293 -0.20 12.97 -0.62
CA LEU A 293 -1.15 12.51 0.39
C LEU A 293 -0.63 11.22 1.06
N PRO A 294 -0.76 11.06 2.39
CA PRO A 294 -0.48 9.79 3.06
C PRO A 294 -1.33 8.65 2.47
N SER A 295 -0.85 7.41 2.46
CA SER A 295 -1.61 6.25 1.97
C SER A 295 -2.89 5.99 2.76
N SER A 296 -2.88 6.30 4.06
CA SER A 296 -3.99 6.13 5.00
C SER A 296 -4.45 7.50 5.52
N CYS A 297 -4.92 8.37 4.61
CA CYS A 297 -5.33 9.73 4.95
C CYS A 297 -6.82 9.86 5.27
N TRP A 298 -7.67 8.88 4.92
CA TRP A 298 -9.09 8.96 5.20
C TRP A 298 -9.41 8.59 6.65
N SER A 299 -10.40 9.27 7.23
CA SER A 299 -11.07 8.80 8.44
C SER A 299 -11.91 7.56 8.14
N GLU A 300 -12.09 6.71 9.14
CA GLU A 300 -12.84 5.45 9.02
C GLU A 300 -14.28 5.64 8.54
N ASP A 301 -14.93 6.74 8.94
CA ASP A 301 -16.28 7.12 8.51
C ASP A 301 -16.36 7.67 7.07
N SER A 302 -15.23 7.75 6.35
CA SER A 302 -15.13 8.31 4.99
C SER A 302 -15.56 9.78 4.89
N GLN A 303 -15.61 10.51 6.01
CA GLN A 303 -16.06 11.91 6.03
C GLN A 303 -14.92 12.93 6.12
N ARG A 304 -13.68 12.48 6.35
CA ARG A 304 -12.56 13.40 6.57
C ARG A 304 -11.27 12.91 5.97
N ILE A 305 -10.42 13.86 5.61
CA ILE A 305 -9.11 13.59 5.04
C ILE A 305 -8.05 14.30 5.87
N VAL A 306 -7.09 13.52 6.38
CA VAL A 306 -5.96 13.96 7.17
C VAL A 306 -4.69 13.92 6.36
N PHE A 307 -4.09 15.08 6.13
CA PHE A 307 -2.79 15.18 5.46
C PHE A 307 -1.97 16.32 6.03
N SER A 308 -0.70 16.33 5.67
CA SER A 308 0.20 17.38 6.08
C SER A 308 0.55 18.31 4.94
N SER A 309 0.73 19.60 5.24
CA SER A 309 1.26 20.55 4.27
C SER A 309 2.42 21.37 4.85
N PRO A 310 3.51 21.58 4.08
CA PRO A 310 4.62 22.41 4.51
C PRO A 310 4.20 23.87 4.56
N ARG A 311 4.63 24.56 5.63
CA ARG A 311 4.37 25.98 5.82
C ARG A 311 5.60 26.63 6.43
N ARG A 312 6.33 27.47 5.68
CA ARG A 312 7.59 28.07 6.17
C ARG A 312 8.52 26.98 6.74
N ASN A 313 8.86 27.05 8.02
CA ASN A 313 9.73 26.10 8.73
C ASN A 313 8.97 25.07 9.59
N TRP A 314 7.66 24.88 9.38
CA TRP A 314 6.80 24.01 10.19
C TRP A 314 5.80 23.25 9.33
N LYS A 315 5.26 22.15 9.87
CA LYS A 315 4.35 21.22 9.17
C LYS A 315 3.02 21.20 9.92
N VAL A 316 1.91 21.34 9.18
CA VAL A 316 0.57 21.41 9.78
C VAL A 316 -0.24 20.19 9.32
N SER A 317 -0.89 19.51 10.26
CA SER A 317 -1.88 18.46 9.99
C SER A 317 -3.24 19.10 9.74
N ILE A 318 -3.85 18.79 8.61
CA ILE A 318 -5.13 19.35 8.15
C ILE A 318 -6.15 18.24 8.16
N VAL A 319 -7.38 18.56 8.57
CA VAL A 319 -8.53 17.66 8.50
C VAL A 319 -9.59 18.35 7.63
N GLU A 320 -9.71 17.93 6.39
CA GLU A 320 -10.78 18.38 5.50
C GLU A 320 -12.04 17.53 5.70
N LYS A 321 -13.22 18.14 5.48
CA LYS A 321 -14.52 17.46 5.44
C LYS A 321 -14.95 17.22 4.00
#